data_AF-A0A928M491-F1
#
_entry.id   AF-A0A928M491-F1
#
_cell.length_a   1.000
_cell.length_b   1.000
_cell.length_c   1.000
_cell.angle_alpha   90.00
_cell.angle_beta   90.00
_cell.angle_gamma   90.00
#
_symmetry.space_group_name_H-M   'P 1'
#
loop_
_entity.id
_entity.type
_entity.pdbx_description
1 polymer ?
#
loop_
_entity_poly.entity_id
_entity_poly.type
_entity_poly.pdbx_seq_one_letter_code
_entity_poly.pdbx_strand_id
1 'polypeptide(L)'
;MNMRKRNYGIDLFRMIAAFMVVFLHMFTIGFAIPQNWISFQGVCATTLQSFLYCAVNCFGLISGYVMFSQKVSMRKLVPLWAQVLFYSIGITLIFYFFHPEPVGKAALLHALFPISSKQWWYVSAYFGVVFLAPLMNYAVERLDRKLLTKCLLLLLLLACGISVLLVKDPTGQARGYSTFWLALMYLIGAYARKYECFVQKKKRSYVLTLCVSVMLTAGLSVLAFYLSKGALRSLVQPTMFLQFQSPLMLLSAICLLAIFVNLNIGPKSAKVISVISPTALGVYLLHIHPLILDRMLKGFARGFLNDSLLIWMAKILIAALVIFVSCTFVELLRIRIFKWLRMDRACNWISDKASAAFDRLYQKYIEK
;
A
#
# COMPACT_ATOMS: atom_id res chain seq x y z
N MET A 1 19.33 16.06 18.36
CA MET A 1 18.29 15.07 17.96
C MET A 1 18.99 13.73 17.73
N ASN A 2 18.88 12.76 18.65
CA ASN A 2 19.49 11.44 18.47
C ASN A 2 18.93 10.78 17.20
N MET A 3 19.81 10.50 16.22
CA MET A 3 19.45 9.68 15.06
C MET A 3 19.05 8.29 15.57
N ARG A 4 17.74 8.05 15.71
CA ARG A 4 17.24 6.74 16.15
C ARG A 4 17.66 5.69 15.12
N LYS A 5 18.28 4.62 15.61
CA LYS A 5 18.76 3.45 14.86
C LYS A 5 17.67 2.91 13.91
N ARG A 6 18.07 2.55 12.68
CA ARG A 6 17.21 1.93 11.65
C ARG A 6 16.47 0.72 12.24
N ASN A 7 15.15 0.67 12.08
CA ASN A 7 14.33 -0.46 12.53
C ASN A 7 14.13 -1.45 11.36
N TYR A 8 14.90 -2.54 11.37
CA TYR A 8 14.82 -3.58 10.35
C TYR A 8 13.51 -4.38 10.38
N GLY A 9 12.79 -4.40 11.51
CA GLY A 9 11.45 -4.98 11.59
C GLY A 9 10.45 -4.23 10.70
N ILE A 10 10.53 -2.90 10.66
CA ILE A 10 9.73 -2.07 9.73
C ILE A 10 10.13 -2.30 8.27
N ASP A 11 11.41 -2.47 7.98
CA ASP A 11 11.87 -2.74 6.61
C ASP A 11 11.41 -4.12 6.12
N LEU A 12 11.42 -5.13 7.00
CA LEU A 12 10.81 -6.43 6.71
C LEU A 12 9.29 -6.28 6.50
N PHE A 13 8.63 -5.48 7.32
CA PHE A 13 7.19 -5.26 7.20
C PHE A 13 6.80 -4.66 5.85
N ARG A 14 7.58 -3.70 5.33
CA ARG A 14 7.37 -3.15 3.98
C ARG A 14 7.41 -4.23 2.91
N MET A 15 8.34 -5.18 3.00
CA MET A 15 8.44 -6.28 2.05
C MET A 15 7.27 -7.26 2.19
N ILE A 16 6.86 -7.56 3.41
CA ILE A 16 5.70 -8.43 3.65
C ILE A 16 4.43 -7.76 3.15
N ALA A 17 4.23 -6.47 3.40
CA ALA A 17 3.10 -5.71 2.86
C ALA A 17 3.13 -5.68 1.31
N ALA A 18 4.29 -5.52 0.68
CA ALA A 18 4.43 -5.61 -0.77
C ALA A 18 4.02 -7.00 -1.30
N PHE A 19 4.49 -8.06 -0.64
CA PHE A 19 4.10 -9.43 -0.98
C PHE A 19 2.60 -9.67 -0.78
N MET A 20 2.02 -9.17 0.31
CA MET A 20 0.58 -9.27 0.57
C MET A 20 -0.25 -8.60 -0.54
N VAL A 21 0.21 -7.48 -1.10
CA VAL A 21 -0.44 -6.83 -2.25
C VAL A 21 -0.37 -7.71 -3.51
N VAL A 22 0.81 -8.28 -3.82
CA VAL A 22 0.95 -9.22 -4.96
C VAL A 22 0.01 -10.42 -4.77
N PHE A 23 -0.03 -10.98 -3.57
CA PHE A 23 -0.89 -12.12 -3.25
C PHE A 23 -2.38 -11.73 -3.36
N LEU A 24 -2.79 -10.57 -2.86
CA LEU A 24 -4.15 -10.07 -3.00
C LEU A 24 -4.58 -9.96 -4.47
N HIS A 25 -3.69 -9.48 -5.34
CA HIS A 25 -3.98 -9.36 -6.77
C HIS A 25 -4.18 -10.71 -7.47
N MET A 26 -3.71 -11.83 -6.90
CA MET A 26 -4.05 -13.15 -7.44
C MET A 26 -5.53 -13.47 -7.24
N PHE A 27 -6.11 -13.04 -6.11
CA PHE A 27 -7.54 -13.17 -5.86
C PHE A 27 -8.32 -12.20 -6.74
N THR A 28 -8.01 -10.90 -6.65
CA THR A 28 -8.86 -9.85 -7.24
C THR A 28 -8.70 -9.75 -8.77
N ILE A 29 -7.47 -9.79 -9.28
CA ILE A 29 -7.18 -9.63 -10.71
C ILE A 29 -6.97 -10.99 -11.39
N GLY A 30 -6.29 -11.92 -10.70
CA GLY A 30 -6.12 -13.29 -11.15
C GLY A 30 -7.42 -14.11 -11.19
N PHE A 31 -8.52 -13.58 -10.64
CA PHE A 31 -9.83 -14.22 -10.53
C PHE A 31 -9.82 -15.53 -9.77
N ALA A 32 -8.97 -15.65 -8.75
CA ALA A 32 -8.92 -16.82 -7.88
C ALA A 32 -9.93 -16.77 -6.72
N ILE A 33 -11.07 -16.08 -6.88
CA ILE A 33 -12.09 -15.94 -5.83
C ILE A 33 -13.23 -16.92 -6.09
N PRO A 34 -13.56 -17.81 -5.14
CA PRO A 34 -14.72 -18.70 -5.25
C PRO A 34 -16.03 -17.91 -5.36
N GLN A 35 -16.95 -18.37 -6.22
CA GLN A 35 -18.25 -17.73 -6.41
C GLN A 35 -19.19 -17.91 -5.21
N ASN A 36 -19.08 -19.03 -4.50
CA ASN A 36 -19.86 -19.30 -3.31
C ASN A 36 -19.05 -19.06 -2.03
N TRP A 37 -19.27 -17.91 -1.38
CA TRP A 37 -18.50 -17.49 -0.21
C TRP A 37 -18.83 -18.29 1.05
N ILE A 38 -19.94 -19.03 1.06
CA ILE A 38 -20.38 -19.88 2.18
C ILE A 38 -19.73 -21.26 2.14
N SER A 39 -19.26 -21.70 0.95
CA SER A 39 -18.52 -22.95 0.83
C SER A 39 -17.24 -22.91 1.68
N PHE A 40 -16.74 -24.07 2.12
CA PHE A 40 -15.50 -24.14 2.90
C PHE A 40 -14.33 -23.44 2.20
N GLN A 41 -14.18 -23.64 0.89
CA GLN A 41 -13.20 -22.93 0.05
C GLN A 41 -13.44 -21.42 0.01
N GLY A 42 -14.71 -20.98 -0.10
CA GLY A 42 -15.10 -19.58 -0.06
C GLY A 42 -14.78 -18.89 1.27
N VAL A 43 -15.01 -19.57 2.40
CA VAL A 43 -14.66 -19.07 3.75
C VAL A 43 -13.15 -18.96 3.90
N CYS A 44 -12.39 -19.96 3.47
CA CYS A 44 -10.92 -19.91 3.47
C CYS A 44 -10.39 -18.76 2.59
N ALA A 45 -10.95 -18.61 1.38
CA ALA A 45 -10.60 -17.51 0.46
C ALA A 45 -10.87 -16.14 1.09
N THR A 46 -12.04 -15.97 1.70
CA THR A 46 -12.46 -14.69 2.30
C THR A 46 -11.63 -14.37 3.54
N THR A 47 -11.26 -15.38 4.31
CA THR A 47 -10.35 -15.23 5.47
C THR A 47 -8.96 -14.78 5.04
N LEU A 48 -8.39 -15.43 4.03
CA LEU A 48 -7.09 -15.05 3.49
C LEU A 48 -7.14 -13.65 2.84
N GLN A 49 -8.18 -13.34 2.08
CA GLN A 49 -8.39 -12.00 1.53
C GLN A 49 -8.49 -10.94 2.63
N SER A 50 -9.23 -11.21 3.72
CA SER A 50 -9.34 -10.31 4.86
C SER A 50 -7.99 -9.97 5.49
N PHE A 51 -7.09 -10.97 5.58
CA PHE A 51 -5.72 -10.73 6.02
C PHE A 51 -4.91 -9.90 5.02
N LEU A 52 -4.99 -10.21 3.72
CA LEU A 52 -4.20 -9.56 2.68
C LEU A 52 -4.62 -8.12 2.37
N TYR A 53 -5.92 -7.81 2.45
CA TYR A 53 -6.48 -6.51 2.07
C TYR A 53 -5.94 -5.34 2.91
N CYS A 54 -5.53 -5.61 4.16
CA CYS A 54 -5.00 -4.58 5.06
C CYS A 54 -3.61 -4.07 4.65
N ALA A 55 -2.93 -4.72 3.69
CA ALA A 55 -1.58 -4.38 3.26
C ALA A 55 -1.43 -2.93 2.76
N VAL A 56 -2.46 -2.39 2.11
CA VAL A 56 -2.45 -1.02 1.62
C VAL A 56 -2.44 0.00 2.78
N ASN A 57 -3.25 -0.25 3.82
CA ASN A 57 -3.23 0.54 5.05
C ASN A 57 -1.87 0.46 5.74
N CYS A 58 -1.23 -0.72 5.72
CA CYS A 58 0.10 -0.92 6.29
C CYS A 58 1.12 0.05 5.69
N PHE A 59 1.14 0.26 4.37
CA PHE A 59 2.07 1.20 3.75
C PHE A 59 1.85 2.66 4.19
N GLY A 60 0.59 3.10 4.32
CA GLY A 60 0.26 4.43 4.84
C GLY A 60 0.74 4.62 6.28
N LEU A 61 0.44 3.64 7.14
CA LEU A 61 0.87 3.62 8.55
C LEU A 61 2.40 3.61 8.69
N ILE A 62 3.10 2.77 7.92
CA ILE A 62 4.57 2.71 7.89
C ILE A 62 5.15 4.07 7.46
N SER A 63 4.55 4.70 6.45
CA SER A 63 5.02 5.99 5.94
C SER A 63 4.97 7.05 7.03
N GLY A 64 3.83 7.20 7.71
CA GLY A 64 3.71 8.10 8.86
C GLY A 64 4.67 7.76 10.00
N TYR A 65 4.75 6.47 10.37
CA TYR A 65 5.59 6.01 11.47
C TYR A 65 7.08 6.29 11.25
N VAL A 66 7.56 6.14 10.01
CA VAL A 66 8.98 6.35 9.67
C VAL A 66 9.27 7.82 9.36
N MET A 67 8.37 8.52 8.66
CA MET A 67 8.60 9.90 8.21
C MET A 67 8.25 10.97 9.25
N PHE A 68 7.62 10.60 10.36
CA PHE A 68 7.40 11.52 11.47
C PHE A 68 8.72 12.14 11.97
N SER A 69 8.71 13.46 12.15
CA SER A 69 9.87 14.32 12.47
C SER A 69 11.04 14.24 11.49
N GLN A 70 10.84 13.68 10.29
CA GLN A 70 11.78 13.83 9.18
C GLN A 70 11.40 15.04 8.32
N LYS A 71 12.39 15.84 7.95
CA LYS A 71 12.21 16.85 6.90
C LYS A 71 11.94 16.13 5.57
N VAL A 72 10.82 16.46 4.93
CA VAL A 72 10.56 16.07 3.54
C VAL A 72 11.56 16.82 2.67
N SER A 73 12.27 16.09 1.82
CA SER A 73 13.36 16.62 1.01
C SER A 73 13.18 16.21 -0.43
N MET A 74 13.47 17.12 -1.36
CA MET A 74 13.48 16.84 -2.80
C MET A 74 14.42 15.68 -3.14
N ARG A 75 15.50 15.49 -2.37
CA ARG A 75 16.44 14.36 -2.51
C ARG A 75 15.83 12.98 -2.29
N LYS A 76 14.67 12.89 -1.64
CA LYS A 76 13.89 11.63 -1.51
C LYS A 76 12.81 11.53 -2.58
N LEU A 77 12.25 12.65 -2.99
CA LEU A 77 11.16 12.72 -3.97
C LEU A 77 11.65 12.47 -5.40
N VAL A 78 12.73 13.11 -5.85
CA VAL A 78 13.19 12.97 -7.24
C VAL A 78 13.56 11.53 -7.59
N PRO A 79 14.31 10.76 -6.75
CA PRO A 79 14.57 9.35 -7.06
C PRO A 79 13.29 8.50 -7.12
N LEU A 80 12.30 8.79 -6.27
CA LEU A 80 10.99 8.14 -6.29
C LEU A 80 10.27 8.41 -7.62
N TRP A 81 10.23 9.67 -8.06
CA TRP A 81 9.68 10.08 -9.36
C TRP A 81 10.39 9.40 -10.53
N ALA A 82 11.72 9.41 -10.52
CA ALA A 82 12.52 8.79 -11.59
C ALA A 82 12.24 7.28 -11.69
N GLN A 83 12.07 6.59 -10.56
CA GLN A 83 11.69 5.19 -10.53
C GLN A 83 10.29 4.95 -11.15
N VAL A 84 9.30 5.79 -10.81
CA VAL A 84 7.93 5.68 -11.36
C VAL A 84 7.95 5.90 -12.87
N LEU A 85 8.64 6.95 -13.35
CA LEU A 85 8.77 7.24 -14.78
C LEU A 85 9.51 6.12 -15.52
N PHE A 86 10.58 5.58 -14.95
CA PHE A 86 11.32 4.48 -15.54
C PHE A 86 10.42 3.28 -15.83
N TYR A 87 9.62 2.85 -14.85
CA TYR A 87 8.71 1.72 -15.06
C TYR A 87 7.57 2.07 -16.01
N SER A 88 7.02 3.28 -15.89
CA SER A 88 5.90 3.74 -16.72
C SER A 88 6.26 3.77 -18.20
N ILE A 89 7.32 4.51 -18.53
CA ILE A 89 7.80 4.68 -19.90
C ILE A 89 8.45 3.38 -20.39
N GLY A 90 9.32 2.78 -19.58
CA GLY A 90 10.07 1.58 -19.98
C GLY A 90 9.18 0.39 -20.33
N ILE A 91 8.19 0.06 -19.50
CA ILE A 91 7.26 -1.04 -19.78
C ILE A 91 6.41 -0.73 -21.01
N THR A 92 5.92 0.51 -21.12
CA THR A 92 5.12 0.93 -22.28
C THR A 92 5.92 0.84 -23.58
N LEU A 93 7.20 1.25 -23.59
CA LEU A 93 8.07 1.12 -24.75
C LEU A 93 8.38 -0.34 -25.10
N ILE A 94 8.63 -1.19 -24.11
CA ILE A 94 8.81 -2.64 -24.34
C ILE A 94 7.57 -3.21 -25.05
N PHE A 95 6.37 -2.93 -24.54
CA PHE A 95 5.15 -3.38 -25.21
C PHE A 95 5.00 -2.74 -26.59
N TYR A 96 5.29 -1.46 -26.76
CA TYR A 96 5.20 -0.79 -28.07
C TYR A 96 6.03 -1.50 -29.15
N PHE A 97 7.24 -1.96 -28.82
CA PHE A 97 8.12 -2.62 -29.79
C PHE A 97 7.83 -4.12 -29.98
N PHE A 98 7.49 -4.84 -28.92
CA PHE A 98 7.36 -6.31 -28.97
C PHE A 98 5.91 -6.78 -29.11
N HIS A 99 4.95 -5.98 -28.63
CA HIS A 99 3.52 -6.31 -28.59
C HIS A 99 2.67 -5.03 -28.70
N PRO A 100 2.65 -4.39 -29.88
CA PRO A 100 2.11 -3.04 -30.06
C PRO A 100 0.58 -2.95 -29.89
N GLU A 101 -0.15 -4.07 -30.09
CA GLU A 101 -1.62 -4.17 -30.05
C GLU A 101 -2.29 -3.34 -28.91
N PRO A 102 -1.91 -3.48 -27.62
CA PRO A 102 -2.48 -2.70 -26.52
C PRO A 102 -1.95 -1.26 -26.38
N VAL A 103 -0.94 -0.83 -27.15
CA VAL A 103 -0.25 0.45 -26.96
C VAL A 103 -0.76 1.52 -27.93
N GLY A 104 -1.91 2.10 -27.59
CA GLY A 104 -2.46 3.26 -28.28
C GLY A 104 -1.82 4.60 -27.86
N LYS A 105 -2.21 5.70 -28.54
CA LYS A 105 -1.77 7.07 -28.20
C LYS A 105 -2.05 7.45 -26.75
N ALA A 106 -3.20 7.02 -26.21
CA ALA A 106 -3.55 7.25 -24.80
C ALA A 106 -2.57 6.56 -23.84
N ALA A 107 -2.15 5.32 -24.14
CA ALA A 107 -1.19 4.60 -23.32
C ALA A 107 0.18 5.31 -23.30
N LEU A 108 0.64 5.82 -24.44
CA LEU A 108 1.87 6.62 -24.53
C LEU A 108 1.76 7.91 -23.71
N LEU A 109 0.64 8.64 -23.81
CA LEU A 109 0.43 9.86 -23.04
C LEU A 109 0.36 9.57 -21.52
N HIS A 110 -0.37 8.54 -21.13
CA HIS A 110 -0.47 8.12 -19.73
C HIS A 110 0.90 7.72 -19.16
N ALA A 111 1.74 7.08 -19.98
CA ALA A 111 3.07 6.66 -19.58
C ALA A 111 4.01 7.85 -19.27
N LEU A 112 3.83 8.99 -19.94
CA LEU A 112 4.58 10.23 -19.68
C LEU A 112 4.09 10.95 -18.41
N PHE A 113 2.81 10.80 -18.07
CA PHE A 113 2.18 11.46 -16.93
C PHE A 113 1.53 10.47 -15.94
N PRO A 114 2.27 9.49 -15.38
CA PRO A 114 1.71 8.34 -14.66
C PRO A 114 0.92 8.70 -13.39
N ILE A 115 1.18 9.87 -12.81
CA ILE A 115 0.50 10.38 -11.61
C ILE A 115 -0.83 11.05 -12.00
N SER A 116 -0.80 11.94 -12.99
CA SER A 116 -2.00 12.62 -13.48
C SER A 116 -2.97 11.64 -14.15
N SER A 117 -2.44 10.64 -14.85
CA SER A 117 -3.23 9.58 -15.48
C SER A 117 -3.75 8.53 -14.50
N LYS A 118 -3.33 8.58 -13.22
CA LYS A 118 -3.61 7.55 -12.21
C LYS A 118 -3.23 6.14 -12.66
N GLN A 119 -2.18 6.01 -13.47
CA GLN A 119 -1.67 4.71 -13.96
C GLN A 119 -1.41 3.74 -12.81
N TRP A 120 -0.92 4.26 -11.69
CA TRP A 120 -1.04 3.61 -10.39
C TRP A 120 -1.75 4.53 -9.42
N TRP A 121 -2.96 4.13 -9.01
CA TRP A 121 -3.77 4.89 -8.07
C TRP A 121 -3.02 5.18 -6.76
N TYR A 122 -2.27 4.19 -6.24
CA TYR A 122 -1.58 4.32 -4.95
C TYR A 122 -0.46 5.35 -5.03
N VAL A 123 0.34 5.31 -6.10
CA VAL A 123 1.42 6.28 -6.33
C VAL A 123 0.84 7.68 -6.40
N SER A 124 -0.24 7.86 -7.16
CA SER A 124 -0.90 9.15 -7.32
C SER A 124 -1.44 9.68 -5.99
N ALA A 125 -2.09 8.82 -5.19
CA ALA A 125 -2.60 9.18 -3.88
C ALA A 125 -1.46 9.49 -2.89
N TYR A 126 -0.39 8.68 -2.91
CA TYR A 126 0.79 8.82 -2.06
C TYR A 126 1.56 10.10 -2.36
N PHE A 127 1.61 10.54 -3.62
CA PHE A 127 2.19 11.84 -3.97
C PHE A 127 1.51 12.97 -3.19
N GLY A 128 0.18 12.99 -3.16
CA GLY A 128 -0.57 13.94 -2.33
C GLY A 128 -0.20 13.86 -0.84
N VAL A 129 0.00 12.65 -0.30
CA VAL A 129 0.45 12.45 1.09
C VAL A 129 1.82 13.07 1.32
N VAL A 130 2.78 12.90 0.41
CA VAL A 130 4.12 13.47 0.60
C VAL A 130 4.09 15.00 0.55
N PHE A 131 3.25 15.61 -0.30
CA PHE A 131 3.04 17.06 -0.28
C PHE A 131 2.41 17.54 1.03
N LEU A 132 1.48 16.77 1.60
CA LEU A 132 0.83 17.10 2.88
C LEU A 132 1.71 16.75 4.10
N ALA A 133 2.74 15.92 3.95
CA ALA A 133 3.54 15.40 5.06
C ALA A 133 4.19 16.49 5.94
N PRO A 134 4.72 17.62 5.43
CA PRO A 134 5.22 18.71 6.27
C PRO A 134 4.16 19.29 7.19
N LEU A 135 2.97 19.58 6.65
CA LEU A 135 1.83 20.11 7.40
C LEU A 135 1.34 19.10 8.44
N MET A 136 1.20 17.83 8.05
CA MET A 136 0.80 16.75 8.96
C MET A 136 1.82 16.55 10.08
N ASN A 137 3.12 16.55 9.78
CA ASN A 137 4.17 16.46 10.79
C ASN A 137 4.12 17.64 11.76
N TYR A 138 3.96 18.86 11.25
CA TYR A 138 3.81 20.07 12.07
C TYR A 138 2.60 19.98 13.01
N ALA A 139 1.44 19.57 12.49
CA ALA A 139 0.23 19.37 13.29
C ALA A 139 0.44 18.29 14.37
N VAL A 140 1.01 17.14 14.00
CA VAL A 140 1.29 16.06 14.96
C VAL A 140 2.29 16.52 16.02
N GLU A 141 3.28 17.35 15.70
CA GLU A 141 4.27 17.88 16.65
C GLU A 141 3.65 18.89 17.63
N ARG A 142 2.84 19.84 17.15
CA ARG A 142 2.34 20.96 17.97
C ARG A 142 1.01 20.75 18.66
N LEU A 143 0.11 19.93 18.11
CA LEU A 143 -1.15 19.65 18.77
C LEU A 143 -0.90 18.84 20.05
N ASP A 144 -1.64 19.19 21.11
CA ASP A 144 -1.66 18.37 22.32
C ASP A 144 -2.30 17.01 22.03
N ARG A 145 -1.98 16.03 22.88
CA ARG A 145 -2.39 14.64 22.65
C ARG A 145 -3.91 14.47 22.64
N LYS A 146 -4.64 15.20 23.50
CA LYS A 146 -6.10 15.05 23.62
C LYS A 146 -6.77 15.59 22.36
N LEU A 147 -6.38 16.78 21.91
CA LEU A 147 -6.91 17.38 20.68
C LEU A 147 -6.59 16.53 19.45
N LEU A 148 -5.34 16.12 19.29
CA LEU A 148 -4.93 15.27 18.16
C LEU A 148 -5.71 13.94 18.15
N THR A 149 -5.91 13.31 19.31
CA THR A 149 -6.72 12.08 19.42
C THR A 149 -8.17 12.32 19.02
N LYS A 150 -8.79 13.40 19.50
CA LYS A 150 -10.17 13.77 19.13
C LYS A 150 -10.30 14.00 17.63
N CYS A 151 -9.39 14.76 17.03
CA CYS A 151 -9.37 14.99 15.58
C CYS A 151 -9.25 13.68 14.79
N LEU A 152 -8.33 12.79 15.18
CA LEU A 152 -8.18 11.49 14.53
C LEU A 152 -9.44 10.62 14.65
N LEU A 153 -10.08 10.59 15.82
CA LEU A 153 -11.32 9.83 16.02
C LEU A 153 -12.47 10.39 15.19
N LEU A 154 -12.61 11.72 15.09
CA LEU A 154 -13.62 12.35 14.25
C LEU A 154 -13.39 12.08 12.76
N LEU A 155 -12.14 12.17 12.30
CA LEU A 155 -11.77 11.85 10.91
C LEU A 155 -12.00 10.37 10.60
N LEU A 156 -11.71 9.47 11.55
CA LEU A 156 -12.01 8.04 11.42
C LEU A 156 -13.50 7.76 11.42
N LEU A 157 -14.29 8.45 12.25
CA LEU A 157 -15.75 8.32 12.24
C LEU A 157 -16.32 8.77 10.89
N LEU A 158 -15.83 9.88 10.35
CA LEU A 158 -16.22 10.38 9.03
C LEU A 158 -15.81 9.40 7.91
N ALA A 159 -14.58 8.91 7.95
CA ALA A 159 -14.05 8.03 6.90
C ALA A 159 -14.66 6.62 6.94
N CYS A 160 -14.69 5.99 8.11
CA CYS A 160 -15.15 4.62 8.28
C CYS A 160 -16.67 4.53 8.41
N GLY A 161 -17.28 5.40 9.23
CA GLY A 161 -18.71 5.33 9.55
C GLY A 161 -19.60 5.53 8.34
N ILE A 162 -19.24 6.45 7.45
CA ILE A 162 -19.99 6.69 6.20
C ILE A 162 -19.81 5.51 5.23
N SER A 163 -18.60 4.95 5.13
CA SER A 163 -18.28 3.87 4.17
C SER A 163 -18.91 2.51 4.48
N VAL A 164 -19.18 2.22 5.76
CA VAL A 164 -19.76 0.93 6.19
C VAL A 164 -21.29 0.99 6.21
N LEU A 165 -21.87 2.16 6.50
CA LEU A 165 -23.31 2.32 6.64
C LEU A 165 -24.04 2.61 5.32
N LEU A 166 -23.32 3.06 4.28
CA LEU A 166 -23.93 3.50 3.03
C LEU A 166 -23.44 2.67 1.84
N VAL A 167 -24.40 2.17 1.05
CA VAL A 167 -24.15 1.41 -0.18
C VAL A 167 -23.50 2.28 -1.26
N LYS A 168 -23.81 3.58 -1.24
CA LYS A 168 -23.18 4.62 -2.08
C LYS A 168 -22.06 5.29 -1.27
N ASP A 169 -21.04 5.80 -1.94
CA ASP A 169 -19.96 6.58 -1.34
C ASP A 169 -20.29 8.08 -1.42
N PRO A 170 -21.07 8.64 -0.48
CA PRO A 170 -21.44 10.06 -0.53
C PRO A 170 -20.24 10.98 -0.24
N THR A 171 -19.15 10.43 0.29
CA THR A 171 -17.94 11.19 0.60
C THR A 171 -16.96 11.25 -0.56
N GLY A 172 -17.20 10.52 -1.65
CA GLY A 172 -16.29 10.45 -2.79
C GLY A 172 -14.88 9.93 -2.44
N GLN A 173 -14.74 9.17 -1.35
CA GLN A 173 -13.45 8.67 -0.86
C GLN A 173 -12.95 7.42 -1.61
N ALA A 174 -13.72 6.97 -2.60
CA ALA A 174 -13.48 5.81 -3.44
C ALA A 174 -13.15 4.56 -2.62
N ARG A 175 -13.88 4.29 -1.52
CA ARG A 175 -13.63 3.14 -0.61
C ARG A 175 -12.21 3.07 -0.04
N GLY A 176 -11.55 4.23 0.10
CA GLY A 176 -10.20 4.38 0.61
C GLY A 176 -9.10 4.47 -0.46
N TYR A 177 -9.45 4.47 -1.74
CA TYR A 177 -8.51 4.67 -2.86
C TYR A 177 -8.22 6.18 -3.07
N SER A 178 -7.88 6.89 -1.99
CA SER A 178 -7.76 8.35 -1.99
C SER A 178 -6.55 8.86 -1.19
N THR A 179 -6.05 10.04 -1.57
CA THR A 179 -5.04 10.77 -0.80
C THR A 179 -5.50 11.03 0.63
N PHE A 180 -6.78 11.36 0.83
CA PHE A 180 -7.35 11.61 2.16
C PHE A 180 -7.19 10.39 3.08
N TRP A 181 -7.58 9.19 2.60
CA TRP A 181 -7.45 7.98 3.40
C TRP A 181 -5.99 7.66 3.73
N LEU A 182 -5.09 7.77 2.74
CA LEU A 182 -3.66 7.54 2.98
C LEU A 182 -3.04 8.60 3.91
N ALA A 183 -3.50 9.85 3.87
CA ALA A 183 -3.09 10.91 4.79
C ALA A 183 -3.56 10.60 6.23
N LEU A 184 -4.77 10.06 6.40
CA LEU A 184 -5.24 9.59 7.70
C LEU A 184 -4.39 8.43 8.23
N MET A 185 -4.03 7.46 7.37
CA MET A 185 -3.09 6.38 7.74
C MET A 185 -1.72 6.94 8.13
N TYR A 186 -1.22 7.93 7.40
CA TYR A 186 0.03 8.62 7.75
C TYR A 186 -0.07 9.26 9.14
N LEU A 187 -1.13 10.00 9.43
CA LEU A 187 -1.31 10.65 10.74
C LEU A 187 -1.37 9.63 11.89
N ILE A 188 -2.06 8.50 11.70
CA ILE A 188 -2.12 7.42 12.70
C ILE A 188 -0.72 6.81 12.93
N GLY A 189 0.02 6.56 11.86
CA GLY A 189 1.41 6.08 11.95
C GLY A 189 2.33 7.06 12.69
N ALA A 190 2.23 8.36 12.37
CA ALA A 190 2.99 9.43 13.02
C ALA A 190 2.61 9.59 14.49
N TYR A 191 1.30 9.53 14.81
CA TYR A 191 0.80 9.53 16.19
C TYR A 191 1.37 8.35 16.99
N ALA A 192 1.33 7.15 16.42
CA ALA A 192 1.87 5.96 17.06
C ALA A 192 3.39 6.04 17.30
N ARG A 193 4.12 6.73 16.42
CA ARG A 193 5.54 7.03 16.59
C ARG A 193 5.78 8.07 17.68
N LYS A 194 5.06 9.19 17.67
CA LYS A 194 5.22 10.30 18.64
C LYS A 194 5.01 9.84 20.08
N TYR A 195 3.97 9.04 20.32
CA TYR A 195 3.58 8.58 21.66
C TYR A 195 4.01 7.13 21.96
N GLU A 196 4.89 6.56 21.13
CA GLU A 196 5.48 5.22 21.30
C GLU A 196 4.44 4.13 21.62
N CYS A 197 3.27 4.19 20.98
CA CYS A 197 2.07 3.44 21.39
C CYS A 197 2.25 1.92 21.44
N PHE A 198 3.22 1.38 20.71
CA PHE A 198 3.46 -0.05 20.53
C PHE A 198 4.67 -0.59 21.30
N VAL A 199 5.56 0.28 21.80
CA VAL A 199 6.81 -0.15 22.43
C VAL A 199 6.50 -0.91 23.73
N GLN A 200 7.15 -2.07 23.93
CA GLN A 200 7.06 -2.91 25.14
C GLN A 200 5.68 -3.50 25.49
N LYS A 201 4.73 -3.55 24.54
CA LYS A 201 3.39 -4.11 24.81
C LYS A 201 3.22 -5.54 24.28
N LYS A 202 2.45 -6.32 25.04
CA LYS A 202 2.12 -7.75 24.91
C LYS A 202 1.94 -8.21 23.45
N LYS A 203 3.02 -8.68 22.79
CA LYS A 203 3.02 -9.20 21.39
C LYS A 203 1.89 -10.19 21.12
N ARG A 204 1.61 -11.08 22.08
CA ARG A 204 0.49 -12.05 22.02
C ARG A 204 -0.87 -11.38 21.85
N SER A 205 -1.10 -10.23 22.50
CA SER A 205 -2.34 -9.47 22.37
C SER A 205 -2.52 -8.95 20.94
N TYR A 206 -1.48 -8.40 20.32
CA TYR A 206 -1.57 -7.90 18.94
C TYR A 206 -1.85 -9.03 17.94
N VAL A 207 -1.23 -10.20 18.14
CA VAL A 207 -1.50 -11.38 17.30
C VAL A 207 -2.94 -11.86 17.49
N LEU A 208 -3.42 -11.95 18.73
CA LEU A 208 -4.81 -12.36 19.00
C LEU A 208 -5.81 -11.36 18.39
N THR A 209 -5.61 -10.06 18.60
CA THR A 209 -6.45 -9.02 18.01
C THR A 209 -6.41 -9.06 16.48
N LEU A 210 -5.25 -9.30 15.87
CA LEU A 210 -5.13 -9.51 14.44
C LEU A 210 -5.99 -10.70 13.98
N CYS A 211 -5.82 -11.88 14.59
CA CYS A 211 -6.60 -13.07 14.25
C CYS A 211 -8.11 -12.82 14.40
N VAL A 212 -8.54 -12.24 15.51
CA VAL A 212 -9.96 -11.91 15.74
C VAL A 212 -10.47 -10.91 14.69
N SER A 213 -9.72 -9.86 14.37
CA SER A 213 -10.13 -8.86 13.38
C SER A 213 -10.27 -9.47 11.97
N VAL A 214 -9.36 -10.37 11.59
CA VAL A 214 -9.40 -11.07 10.30
C VAL A 214 -10.59 -12.03 10.24
N MET A 215 -10.79 -12.86 11.27
CA MET A 215 -11.89 -13.82 11.33
C MET A 215 -13.25 -13.11 11.37
N LEU A 216 -13.35 -12.02 12.12
CA LEU A 216 -14.58 -11.21 12.18
C LEU A 216 -14.87 -10.55 10.84
N THR A 217 -13.86 -9.99 10.16
CA THR A 217 -14.02 -9.42 8.80
C THR A 217 -14.51 -10.48 7.82
N ALA A 218 -13.93 -11.68 7.87
CA ALA A 218 -14.32 -12.79 7.02
C ALA A 218 -15.75 -13.26 7.30
N GLY A 219 -16.10 -13.47 8.57
CA GLY A 219 -17.43 -13.88 9.00
C GLY A 219 -18.50 -12.86 8.60
N LEU A 220 -18.25 -11.56 8.81
CA LEU A 220 -19.15 -10.49 8.38
C LEU A 220 -19.31 -10.42 6.86
N SER A 221 -18.24 -10.69 6.10
CA SER A 221 -18.29 -10.73 4.63
C SER A 221 -19.10 -11.93 4.11
N VAL A 222 -18.97 -13.10 4.75
CA VAL A 222 -19.77 -14.29 4.43
C VAL A 222 -21.24 -14.08 4.80
N LEU A 223 -21.51 -13.46 5.96
CA LEU A 223 -22.86 -13.08 6.36
C LEU A 223 -23.46 -12.07 5.36
N ALA A 224 -22.70 -11.04 4.97
CA ALA A 224 -23.12 -10.07 3.97
C ALA A 224 -23.45 -10.75 2.63
N PHE A 225 -22.64 -11.72 2.21
CA PHE A 225 -22.92 -12.53 1.03
C PHE A 225 -24.24 -13.31 1.16
N TYR A 226 -24.48 -13.98 2.29
CA TYR A 226 -25.74 -14.68 2.53
C TYR A 226 -26.96 -13.73 2.45
N LEU A 227 -26.90 -12.59 3.15
CA LEU A 227 -27.98 -11.60 3.15
C LEU A 227 -28.19 -10.95 1.78
N SER A 228 -27.13 -10.78 0.99
CA SER A 228 -27.21 -10.21 -0.36
C SER A 228 -27.99 -11.08 -1.36
N LYS A 229 -28.21 -12.36 -1.06
CA LYS A 229 -29.06 -13.26 -1.86
C LYS A 229 -30.55 -13.12 -1.55
N GLY A 230 -30.92 -12.45 -0.45
CA GLY A 230 -32.29 -12.31 0.02
C GLY A 230 -32.87 -10.91 -0.20
N ALA A 231 -33.84 -10.54 0.64
CA ALA A 231 -34.55 -9.27 0.59
C ALA A 231 -33.64 -8.03 0.78
N LEU A 232 -32.44 -8.20 1.35
CA LEU A 232 -31.47 -7.13 1.63
C LEU A 232 -30.46 -6.89 0.50
N ARG A 233 -30.66 -7.48 -0.70
CA ARG A 233 -29.71 -7.38 -1.84
C ARG A 233 -29.33 -5.95 -2.26
N SER A 234 -30.24 -4.98 -2.07
CA SER A 234 -30.00 -3.58 -2.42
C SER A 234 -29.24 -2.80 -1.33
N LEU A 235 -29.17 -3.36 -0.12
CA LEU A 235 -28.62 -2.72 1.07
C LEU A 235 -27.26 -3.29 1.48
N VAL A 236 -26.92 -4.50 1.03
CA VAL A 236 -25.74 -5.24 1.48
C VAL A 236 -24.92 -5.73 0.29
N GLN A 237 -23.62 -5.44 0.30
CA GLN A 237 -22.66 -5.97 -0.66
C GLN A 237 -21.70 -6.93 0.05
N PRO A 238 -21.41 -8.12 -0.51
CA PRO A 238 -20.46 -9.07 0.09
C PRO A 238 -19.10 -8.44 0.45
N THR A 239 -18.64 -7.49 -0.36
CA THR A 239 -17.35 -6.82 -0.22
C THR A 239 -17.36 -5.63 0.75
N MET A 240 -18.48 -5.28 1.40
CA MET A 240 -18.59 -4.06 2.22
C MET A 240 -17.63 -4.04 3.43
N PHE A 241 -17.19 -5.21 3.90
CA PHE A 241 -16.20 -5.32 4.98
C PHE A 241 -14.77 -5.50 4.44
N LEU A 242 -14.62 -5.84 3.15
CA LEU A 242 -13.37 -5.96 2.41
C LEU A 242 -13.03 -4.63 1.70
N GLN A 243 -12.96 -3.56 2.48
CA GLN A 243 -12.55 -2.24 2.00
C GLN A 243 -11.54 -1.61 2.96
N PHE A 244 -10.69 -0.72 2.44
CA PHE A 244 -9.60 -0.15 3.24
C PHE A 244 -10.11 0.64 4.45
N GLN A 245 -11.28 1.29 4.31
CA GLN A 245 -11.96 2.07 5.34
C GLN A 245 -12.72 1.23 6.38
N SER A 246 -12.76 -0.09 6.25
CA SER A 246 -13.32 -0.95 7.29
C SER A 246 -12.51 -0.81 8.58
N PRO A 247 -13.15 -0.52 9.74
CA PRO A 247 -12.44 -0.42 11.02
C PRO A 247 -11.65 -1.66 11.38
N LEU A 248 -12.15 -2.85 11.00
CA LEU A 248 -11.46 -4.11 11.23
C LEU A 248 -10.20 -4.22 10.36
N MET A 249 -10.24 -3.73 9.12
CA MET A 249 -9.09 -3.70 8.21
C MET A 249 -8.01 -2.74 8.69
N LEU A 250 -8.42 -1.58 9.22
CA LEU A 250 -7.51 -0.65 9.89
C LEU A 250 -6.89 -1.29 11.14
N LEU A 251 -7.70 -1.96 11.96
CA LEU A 251 -7.23 -2.63 13.17
C LEU A 251 -6.19 -3.71 12.85
N SER A 252 -6.43 -4.54 11.82
CA SER A 252 -5.45 -5.53 11.35
C SER A 252 -4.12 -4.88 10.96
N ALA A 253 -4.16 -3.76 10.22
CA ALA A 253 -2.95 -3.04 9.80
C ALA A 253 -2.18 -2.43 10.99
N ILE A 254 -2.90 -1.88 11.99
CA ILE A 254 -2.31 -1.36 13.23
C ILE A 254 -1.64 -2.49 14.02
N CYS A 255 -2.29 -3.65 14.15
CA CYS A 255 -1.72 -4.81 14.82
C CYS A 255 -0.45 -5.31 14.11
N LEU A 256 -0.46 -5.39 12.77
CA LEU A 256 0.73 -5.75 12.01
C LEU A 256 1.88 -4.76 12.25
N LEU A 257 1.61 -3.44 12.16
CA LEU A 257 2.63 -2.44 12.48
C LEU A 257 3.20 -2.64 13.89
N ALA A 258 2.34 -2.85 14.89
CA ALA A 258 2.77 -3.07 16.27
C ALA A 258 3.64 -4.34 16.42
N ILE A 259 3.30 -5.43 15.74
CA ILE A 259 4.09 -6.67 15.74
C ILE A 259 5.48 -6.43 15.16
N PHE A 260 5.58 -5.74 14.01
CA PHE A 260 6.85 -5.54 13.31
C PHE A 260 7.73 -4.44 13.92
N VAL A 261 7.14 -3.41 14.55
CA VAL A 261 7.90 -2.40 15.31
C VAL A 261 8.74 -3.06 16.41
N ASN A 262 8.19 -4.08 17.06
CA ASN A 262 8.80 -4.79 18.18
C ASN A 262 9.61 -6.02 17.75
N LEU A 263 9.79 -6.26 16.44
CA LEU A 263 10.50 -7.42 15.94
C LEU A 263 12.01 -7.19 16.02
N ASN A 264 12.70 -8.01 16.84
CA ASN A 264 14.15 -7.98 16.90
C ASN A 264 14.74 -8.80 15.75
N ILE A 265 15.50 -8.14 14.87
CA ILE A 265 16.11 -8.75 13.69
C ILE A 265 17.61 -8.91 13.92
N GLY A 266 18.09 -10.15 13.87
CA GLY A 266 19.51 -10.46 13.97
C GLY A 266 20.33 -9.90 12.80
N PRO A 267 21.66 -9.73 12.96
CA PRO A 267 22.51 -9.03 12.01
C PRO A 267 22.56 -9.67 10.61
N LYS A 268 22.51 -11.01 10.52
CA LYS A 268 22.48 -11.74 9.23
C LYS A 268 21.22 -11.39 8.43
N SER A 269 20.05 -11.50 9.05
CA SER A 269 18.77 -11.15 8.43
C SER A 269 18.66 -9.65 8.13
N ALA A 270 19.20 -8.79 9.00
CA ALA A 270 19.24 -7.35 8.77
C ALA A 270 19.99 -6.97 7.48
N LYS A 271 21.12 -7.65 7.20
CA LYS A 271 21.88 -7.46 5.96
C LYS A 271 21.02 -7.80 4.73
N VAL A 272 20.35 -8.95 4.72
CA VAL A 272 19.47 -9.37 3.62
C VAL A 272 18.29 -8.40 3.45
N ILE A 273 17.61 -8.07 4.54
CA ILE A 273 16.49 -7.12 4.55
C ILE A 273 16.94 -5.76 4.01
N SER A 274 18.14 -5.29 4.35
CA SER A 274 18.62 -3.99 3.88
C SER A 274 18.82 -3.90 2.37
N VAL A 275 19.08 -5.04 1.71
CA VAL A 275 19.25 -5.16 0.25
C VAL A 275 17.91 -5.28 -0.45
N ILE A 276 16.98 -6.04 0.14
CA ILE A 276 15.69 -6.36 -0.49
C ILE A 276 14.64 -5.29 -0.18
N SER A 277 14.62 -4.69 1.02
CA SER A 277 13.60 -3.70 1.41
C SER A 277 13.40 -2.52 0.44
N PRO A 278 14.44 -2.00 -0.25
CA PRO A 278 14.27 -0.94 -1.24
C PRO A 278 13.49 -1.37 -2.49
N THR A 279 13.29 -2.67 -2.73
CA THR A 279 12.62 -3.17 -3.94
C THR A 279 11.09 -3.15 -3.86
N ALA A 280 10.52 -2.92 -2.67
CA ALA A 280 9.07 -2.99 -2.43
C ALA A 280 8.24 -2.15 -3.44
N LEU A 281 8.71 -0.93 -3.75
CA LEU A 281 8.03 -0.06 -4.70
C LEU A 281 8.16 -0.56 -6.14
N GLY A 282 9.35 -1.02 -6.57
CA GLY A 282 9.51 -1.54 -7.92
C GLY A 282 8.72 -2.82 -8.16
N VAL A 283 8.63 -3.69 -7.14
CA VAL A 283 7.73 -4.84 -7.16
C VAL A 283 6.30 -4.38 -7.39
N TYR A 284 5.84 -3.37 -6.63
CA TYR A 284 4.52 -2.78 -6.83
C TYR A 284 4.34 -2.27 -8.27
N LEU A 285 5.22 -1.40 -8.77
CA LEU A 285 5.10 -0.80 -10.10
C LEU A 285 5.11 -1.83 -11.24
N LEU A 286 5.94 -2.87 -11.14
CA LEU A 286 6.05 -3.93 -12.15
C LEU A 286 4.80 -4.79 -12.21
N HIS A 287 4.44 -5.46 -11.11
CA HIS A 287 3.43 -6.53 -11.17
C HIS A 287 2.03 -6.01 -11.51
N ILE A 288 1.76 -4.73 -11.23
CA ILE A 288 0.46 -4.09 -11.52
C ILE A 288 0.53 -2.99 -12.57
N HIS A 289 1.57 -2.95 -13.41
CA HIS A 289 1.53 -2.10 -14.59
C HIS A 289 0.32 -2.51 -15.45
N PRO A 290 -0.53 -1.58 -15.94
CA PRO A 290 -1.76 -1.95 -16.66
C PRO A 290 -1.56 -2.94 -17.81
N LEU A 291 -0.53 -2.72 -18.64
CA LEU A 291 -0.17 -3.62 -19.75
C LEU A 291 0.24 -5.03 -19.29
N ILE A 292 0.89 -5.16 -18.12
CA ILE A 292 1.27 -6.44 -17.53
C ILE A 292 0.03 -7.11 -16.92
N LEU A 293 -0.81 -6.35 -16.22
CA LEU A 293 -2.04 -6.85 -15.63
C LEU A 293 -2.96 -7.46 -16.68
N ASP A 294 -3.31 -6.71 -17.71
CA ASP A 294 -4.30 -7.14 -18.69
C ASP A 294 -3.84 -8.38 -19.48
N ARG A 295 -2.52 -8.54 -19.67
CA ARG A 295 -1.99 -9.62 -20.51
C ARG A 295 -1.48 -10.83 -19.76
N MET A 296 -0.89 -10.63 -18.58
CA MET A 296 -0.27 -11.71 -17.81
C MET A 296 -1.09 -12.13 -16.60
N LEU A 297 -1.68 -11.16 -15.87
CA LEU A 297 -2.28 -11.45 -14.58
C LEU A 297 -3.78 -11.69 -14.61
N LYS A 298 -4.49 -10.97 -15.48
CA LYS A 298 -5.94 -10.96 -15.54
C LYS A 298 -6.48 -12.34 -15.88
N GLY A 299 -7.19 -12.93 -14.92
CA GLY A 299 -7.76 -14.28 -15.05
C GLY A 299 -6.75 -15.43 -15.05
N PHE A 300 -5.46 -15.18 -14.83
CA PHE A 300 -4.41 -16.19 -14.80
C PHE A 300 -4.72 -17.34 -13.82
N ALA A 301 -5.29 -17.00 -12.67
CA ALA A 301 -5.58 -17.95 -11.59
C ALA A 301 -7.03 -18.48 -11.62
N ARG A 302 -7.83 -18.14 -12.65
CA ARG A 302 -9.23 -18.60 -12.77
C ARG A 302 -9.31 -20.12 -12.82
N GLY A 303 -8.40 -20.77 -13.55
CA GLY A 303 -8.36 -22.23 -13.69
C GLY A 303 -8.05 -22.97 -12.39
N PHE A 304 -7.46 -22.29 -11.40
CA PHE A 304 -7.10 -22.92 -10.13
C PHE A 304 -8.34 -23.20 -9.25
N LEU A 305 -9.47 -22.56 -9.53
CA LEU A 305 -10.69 -22.69 -8.71
C LEU A 305 -11.28 -24.10 -8.72
N ASN A 306 -10.98 -24.89 -9.75
CA ASN A 306 -11.47 -26.28 -9.88
C ASN A 306 -10.62 -27.29 -9.10
N ASP A 307 -9.45 -26.88 -8.58
CA ASP A 307 -8.60 -27.75 -7.78
C ASP A 307 -9.15 -27.93 -6.37
N SER A 308 -8.69 -28.98 -5.67
CA SER A 308 -8.95 -29.11 -4.23
C SER A 308 -8.39 -27.91 -3.46
N LEU A 309 -8.97 -27.60 -2.28
CA LEU A 309 -8.60 -26.43 -1.47
C LEU A 309 -7.07 -26.29 -1.29
N LEU A 310 -6.39 -27.38 -0.92
CA LEU A 310 -4.96 -27.35 -0.64
C LEU A 310 -4.14 -27.05 -1.91
N ILE A 311 -4.49 -27.68 -3.03
CA ILE A 311 -3.82 -27.49 -4.32
C ILE A 311 -4.06 -26.06 -4.82
N TRP A 312 -5.29 -25.57 -4.76
CA TRP A 312 -5.66 -24.21 -5.13
C TRP A 312 -4.87 -23.18 -4.31
N MET A 313 -4.83 -23.31 -2.97
CA MET A 313 -4.05 -22.42 -2.11
C MET A 313 -2.56 -22.47 -2.41
N ALA A 314 -2.01 -23.67 -2.63
CA ALA A 314 -0.60 -23.84 -2.98
C ALA A 314 -0.27 -23.17 -4.33
N LYS A 315 -1.09 -23.38 -5.37
CA LYS A 315 -0.89 -22.76 -6.69
C LYS A 315 -0.91 -21.24 -6.62
N ILE A 316 -1.86 -20.64 -5.90
CA ILE A 316 -1.90 -19.18 -5.74
C ILE A 316 -0.67 -18.67 -4.99
N LEU A 317 -0.30 -19.33 -3.88
CA LEU A 317 0.85 -18.91 -3.08
C LEU A 317 2.15 -18.99 -3.90
N ILE A 318 2.35 -20.09 -4.64
CA ILE A 318 3.50 -20.27 -5.52
C ILE A 318 3.50 -19.21 -6.62
N ALA A 319 2.37 -18.95 -7.28
CA ALA A 319 2.26 -17.90 -8.30
C ALA A 319 2.62 -16.52 -7.74
N ALA A 320 2.08 -16.15 -6.57
CA ALA A 320 2.41 -14.90 -5.90
C ALA A 320 3.91 -14.80 -5.55
N LEU A 321 4.51 -15.89 -5.05
CA LEU A 321 5.94 -15.95 -4.75
C LEU A 321 6.80 -15.80 -6.01
N VAL A 322 6.46 -16.49 -7.09
CA VAL A 322 7.16 -16.40 -8.38
C VAL A 322 7.11 -14.97 -8.90
N ILE A 323 5.95 -14.33 -8.91
CA ILE A 323 5.79 -12.92 -9.34
C ILE A 323 6.64 -12.01 -8.45
N PHE A 324 6.55 -12.15 -7.13
CA PHE A 324 7.27 -11.30 -6.18
C PHE A 324 8.78 -11.42 -6.31
N VAL A 325 9.31 -12.65 -6.43
CA VAL A 325 10.74 -12.92 -6.61
C VAL A 325 11.21 -12.39 -7.96
N SER A 326 10.45 -12.62 -9.03
CA SER A 326 10.78 -12.15 -10.38
C SER A 326 10.83 -10.62 -10.43
N CYS A 327 9.82 -9.94 -9.88
CA CYS A 327 9.79 -8.48 -9.83
C CYS A 327 10.91 -7.92 -8.93
N THR A 328 11.20 -8.59 -7.81
CA THR A 328 12.33 -8.22 -6.94
C THR A 328 13.66 -8.33 -7.68
N PHE A 329 13.85 -9.38 -8.46
CA PHE A 329 15.05 -9.57 -9.27
C PHE A 329 15.21 -8.46 -10.31
N VAL A 330 14.17 -8.16 -11.08
CA VAL A 330 14.17 -7.07 -12.08
C VAL A 330 14.48 -5.72 -11.42
N GLU A 331 13.89 -5.46 -10.25
CA GLU A 331 14.11 -4.24 -9.49
C GLU A 331 15.55 -4.14 -8.95
N LEU A 332 16.15 -5.24 -8.51
CA LEU A 332 17.57 -5.27 -8.13
C LEU A 332 18.49 -4.97 -9.32
N LEU A 333 18.17 -5.49 -10.51
CA LEU A 333 18.90 -5.16 -11.75
C LEU A 333 18.76 -3.67 -12.06
N ARG A 334 17.55 -3.11 -12.01
CA ARG A 334 17.28 -1.69 -12.23
C ARG A 334 18.08 -0.80 -11.27
N ILE A 335 18.14 -1.15 -9.98
CA ILE A 335 18.96 -0.44 -8.98
C ILE A 335 20.45 -0.44 -9.37
N ARG A 336 20.98 -1.59 -9.83
CA ARG A 336 22.37 -1.69 -10.29
C ARG A 336 22.63 -0.85 -11.54
N ILE A 337 21.73 -0.90 -12.52
CA ILE A 337 21.80 -0.09 -13.74
C ILE A 337 21.80 1.40 -13.40
N PHE A 338 20.92 1.85 -12.51
CA PHE A 338 20.86 3.26 -12.09
C PHE A 338 22.15 3.72 -11.43
N LYS A 339 22.76 2.86 -10.60
CA LYS A 339 24.06 3.14 -9.99
C LYS A 339 25.18 3.21 -11.03
N TRP A 340 25.18 2.29 -12.01
CA TRP A 340 26.16 2.26 -13.09
C TRP A 340 26.07 3.49 -13.99
N LEU A 341 24.85 3.90 -14.35
CA LEU A 341 24.56 5.12 -15.12
C LEU A 341 24.71 6.42 -14.31
N ARG A 342 25.12 6.34 -13.03
CA ARG A 342 25.26 7.49 -12.11
C ARG A 342 23.98 8.34 -12.01
N MET A 343 22.81 7.69 -12.09
CA MET A 343 21.51 8.36 -11.99
C MET A 343 21.28 9.03 -10.63
N ASP A 344 21.98 8.57 -9.60
CA ASP A 344 22.06 9.23 -8.29
C ASP A 344 22.58 10.67 -8.41
N ARG A 345 23.60 10.92 -9.24
CA ARG A 345 24.14 12.28 -9.47
C ARG A 345 23.13 13.16 -10.17
N ALA A 346 22.49 12.65 -11.22
CA ALA A 346 21.45 13.37 -11.95
C ALA A 346 20.26 13.71 -11.03
N CYS A 347 19.77 12.74 -10.25
CA CYS A 347 18.68 12.97 -9.31
C CYS A 347 19.04 13.97 -8.21
N ASN A 348 20.27 13.93 -7.70
CA ASN A 348 20.76 14.90 -6.72
C ASN A 348 20.83 16.32 -7.31
N TRP A 349 21.36 16.46 -8.53
CA TRP A 349 21.42 17.75 -9.21
C TRP A 349 20.03 18.34 -9.45
N ILE A 350 19.07 17.54 -9.94
CA ILE A 350 17.67 17.97 -10.12
C ILE A 350 17.06 18.36 -8.77
N SER A 351 17.33 17.58 -7.72
CA SER A 351 16.82 17.84 -6.37
C SER A 351 17.32 19.18 -5.83
N ASP A 352 18.59 19.49 -6.04
CA ASP A 352 19.20 20.75 -5.58
C ASP A 352 18.63 21.95 -6.33
N LYS A 353 18.42 21.83 -7.65
CA LYS A 353 17.77 22.86 -8.45
C LYS A 353 16.31 23.07 -8.03
N ALA A 354 15.57 21.99 -7.79
CA ALA A 354 14.19 22.05 -7.34
C ALA A 354 14.06 22.69 -5.95
N SER A 355 14.91 22.30 -4.99
CA SER A 355 14.97 22.91 -3.67
C SER A 355 15.30 24.40 -3.75
N ALA A 356 16.32 24.79 -4.51
CA ALA A 356 16.69 26.20 -4.66
C ALA A 356 15.61 27.05 -5.37
N ALA A 357 14.80 26.45 -6.25
CA ALA A 357 13.67 27.13 -6.87
C ALA A 357 12.53 27.32 -5.85
N PHE A 358 12.23 26.30 -5.04
CA PHE A 358 11.23 26.37 -3.99
C PHE A 358 11.60 27.42 -2.93
N ASP A 359 12.85 27.43 -2.46
CA ASP A 359 13.33 28.39 -1.46
C ASP A 359 13.24 29.83 -1.99
N ARG A 360 13.58 30.05 -3.27
CA ARG A 360 13.43 31.36 -3.91
C ARG A 360 11.97 31.83 -3.98
N LEU A 361 11.04 30.92 -4.27
CA LEU A 361 9.60 31.24 -4.27
C LEU A 361 9.11 31.55 -2.86
N TYR A 362 9.52 30.76 -1.87
CA TYR A 362 9.17 30.98 -0.47
C TYR A 362 9.61 32.37 0.02
N GLN A 363 10.89 32.69 -0.18
CA GLN A 363 11.48 33.99 0.17
C GLN A 363 10.79 35.17 -0.54
N LYS A 364 10.40 34.99 -1.81
CA LYS A 364 9.77 36.06 -2.60
C LYS A 364 8.32 36.39 -2.18
N TYR A 365 7.57 35.42 -1.67
CA TYR A 365 6.11 35.54 -1.49
C TYR A 365 5.60 35.31 -0.06
N ILE A 366 6.41 34.79 0.86
CA ILE A 366 5.96 34.41 2.22
C ILE A 366 6.72 35.18 3.33
N GLU A 367 7.93 35.68 3.08
CA GLU A 367 8.66 36.55 4.03
C GLU A 367 8.44 38.06 3.79
N LYS A 368 7.50 38.42 2.92
CA LYS A 368 6.88 39.75 2.87
C LYS A 368 5.52 39.69 3.53
#